data_AF-A0ABD4TKS8-F1
#
_entry.id   AF-A0ABD4TKS8-F1
#
_cell.length_a   1.000
_cell.length_b   1.000
_cell.length_c   1.000
_cell.angle_alpha   90.00
_cell.angle_beta   90.00
_cell.angle_gamma   90.00
#
_symmetry.space_group_name_H-M   'P 1'
#
loop_
_entity.id
_entity.type
_entity.pdbx_description
1 polymer ?
#
loop_
_entity_poly.entity_id
_entity_poly.type
_entity_poly.pdbx_seq_one_letter_code
_entity_poly.pdbx_strand_id
1 'polypeptide(L)'
;MELFSHHNLKIPDENLRSGTPGSLPYGSGRIMFAFGIDTSGIDTSDNDAFGTGTTGTGNTGSDDTEGGAGFMEYYAHHRIGGDARGRIYEDGRHVRLPALSTMIFYNPDIPGDYERQQQKSREEYEQIEREFEEVGIFSGGPVPGDMVVNSYLMRKKDEEDDVESEDKL
;
A
#
# COMPACT_ATOMS: atom_id res chain seq x y z
N MET A 1 -20.09 5.27 14.51
CA MET A 1 -19.13 5.24 13.40
C MET A 1 -18.84 3.79 13.11
N GLU A 2 -19.54 3.19 12.16
CA GLU A 2 -19.25 1.84 11.65
C GLU A 2 -18.65 1.96 10.24
N LEU A 3 -17.60 2.78 10.11
CA LEU A 3 -16.73 2.69 8.95
C LEU A 3 -16.17 1.25 8.98
N PHE A 4 -16.15 0.53 7.86
CA PHE A 4 -15.62 -0.84 7.70
C PHE A 4 -16.52 -2.05 8.07
N SER A 5 -17.74 -1.86 8.59
CA SER A 5 -18.64 -2.98 8.94
C SER A 5 -19.06 -3.85 7.75
N HIS A 6 -19.12 -3.27 6.54
CA HIS A 6 -19.42 -3.98 5.30
C HIS A 6 -18.40 -5.09 4.95
N HIS A 7 -17.18 -5.01 5.49
CA HIS A 7 -16.14 -6.03 5.32
C HIS A 7 -16.02 -6.97 6.51
N ASN A 8 -16.92 -6.86 7.50
CA ASN A 8 -16.88 -7.61 8.75
C ASN A 8 -15.55 -7.44 9.52
N LEU A 9 -14.84 -6.33 9.25
CA LEU A 9 -13.59 -5.96 9.88
C LEU A 9 -13.88 -5.06 11.07
N LYS A 10 -13.44 -5.46 12.26
CA LYS A 10 -13.51 -4.65 13.48
C LYS A 10 -12.14 -4.05 13.74
N ILE A 11 -11.89 -2.89 13.14
CA ILE A 11 -10.70 -2.09 13.45
C ILE A 11 -10.85 -1.54 14.87
N PRO A 12 -9.83 -1.61 15.73
CA PRO A 12 -9.91 -1.06 17.08
C PRO A 12 -10.21 0.45 17.06
N ASP A 13 -11.13 0.89 17.91
CA ASP A 13 -11.53 2.31 18.03
C ASP A 13 -10.34 3.25 18.26
N GLU A 14 -9.32 2.78 19.00
CA GLU A 14 -8.10 3.53 19.27
C GLU A 14 -7.33 3.85 17.99
N ASN A 15 -7.18 2.89 17.07
CA ASN A 15 -6.55 3.10 15.77
C ASN A 15 -7.37 4.05 14.91
N LEU A 16 -8.69 3.90 14.89
CA LEU A 16 -9.59 4.78 14.13
C LEU A 16 -9.52 6.23 14.61
N ARG A 17 -9.42 6.46 15.92
CA ARG A 17 -9.37 7.81 16.49
C ARG A 17 -8.00 8.47 16.34
N SER A 18 -6.93 7.69 16.44
CA SER A 18 -5.56 8.21 16.43
C SER A 18 -4.91 8.17 15.04
N GLY A 19 -5.54 7.54 14.06
CA GLY A 19 -4.95 7.30 12.74
C GLY A 19 -3.72 6.41 12.80
N THR A 20 -3.54 5.63 13.88
CA THR A 20 -2.35 4.81 14.03
C THR A 20 -2.46 3.53 13.20
N PRO A 21 -1.39 3.15 12.50
CA PRO A 21 -1.34 1.89 11.78
C PRO A 21 -1.42 0.71 12.75
N GLY A 22 -1.77 -0.45 12.23
CA GLY A 22 -1.94 -1.64 13.04
C GLY A 22 -2.08 -2.91 12.22
N SER A 23 -2.37 -4.00 12.92
CA SER A 23 -2.63 -5.27 12.28
C SER A 23 -3.58 -6.14 13.09
N LEU A 24 -4.34 -6.98 12.40
CA LEU A 24 -5.36 -7.85 12.98
C LEU A 24 -5.33 -9.24 12.34
N PRO A 25 -5.70 -10.30 13.09
CA PRO A 25 -5.90 -11.63 12.53
C PRO A 25 -6.98 -11.61 11.46
N TYR A 26 -6.77 -12.32 10.34
CA TYR A 26 -7.75 -12.43 9.26
C TYR A 26 -7.74 -13.84 8.66
N GLY A 27 -8.74 -14.65 9.03
CA GLY A 27 -8.81 -16.05 8.64
C GLY A 27 -7.54 -16.81 9.07
N SER A 28 -6.82 -17.38 8.09
CA SER A 28 -5.53 -18.07 8.33
C SER A 28 -4.30 -17.15 8.26
N GLY A 29 -4.51 -15.86 8.00
CA GLY A 29 -3.47 -14.86 7.81
C GLY A 29 -3.67 -13.60 8.65
N ARG A 30 -3.29 -12.44 8.11
CA ARG A 30 -3.32 -11.15 8.80
C ARG A 30 -3.70 -10.03 7.85
N ILE A 31 -4.38 -9.01 8.38
CA ILE A 31 -4.50 -7.71 7.73
C ILE A 31 -3.57 -6.74 8.43
N MET A 32 -2.77 -6.03 7.66
CA MET A 32 -2.06 -4.81 8.07
C MET A 32 -2.80 -3.62 7.49
N PHE A 33 -2.84 -2.52 8.23
CA PHE A 33 -3.54 -1.32 7.81
C PHE A 33 -2.84 -0.06 8.31
N ALA A 34 -3.01 1.02 7.57
CA ALA A 34 -2.54 2.36 7.89
C ALA A 34 -3.52 3.40 7.35
N PHE A 35 -3.41 4.63 7.84
CA PHE A 35 -4.27 5.73 7.47
C PHE A 35 -3.47 6.79 6.72
N GLY A 36 -4.10 7.46 5.76
CA GLY A 36 -3.47 8.49 4.96
C GLY A 36 -4.47 9.51 4.42
N ILE A 37 -3.93 10.54 3.78
CA ILE A 37 -4.68 11.60 3.12
C ILE A 37 -4.33 11.57 1.63
N ASP A 38 -5.35 11.46 0.78
CA ASP A 38 -5.18 11.48 -0.67
C ASP A 38 -5.37 12.89 -1.22
N THR A 39 -4.27 13.55 -1.54
CA THR A 39 -4.24 14.92 -2.06
C THR A 39 -4.35 14.99 -3.58
N SER A 40 -4.46 13.86 -4.29
CA SER A 40 -4.46 13.83 -5.76
C SER A 40 -5.66 14.53 -6.41
N GLY A 41 -6.73 14.78 -5.66
CA GLY A 41 -7.89 15.56 -6.09
C GLY A 41 -7.80 17.07 -5.83
N ILE A 42 -6.71 17.56 -5.23
CA ILE A 42 -6.52 18.99 -4.96
C ILE A 42 -5.87 19.62 -6.20
N ASP A 43 -6.64 20.43 -6.92
CA ASP A 43 -6.11 21.27 -7.98
C ASP A 43 -5.32 22.43 -7.35
N THR A 44 -3.99 22.35 -7.39
CA THR A 44 -3.10 23.37 -6.83
C THR A 44 -2.79 24.50 -7.83
N SER A 45 -3.45 24.55 -8.99
CA SER A 45 -3.19 25.53 -10.04
C SER A 45 -3.56 26.97 -9.70
N ASP A 46 -4.28 27.22 -8.60
CA ASP A 46 -4.84 28.54 -8.28
C ASP A 46 -4.02 29.37 -7.26
N ASN A 47 -2.81 28.93 -6.86
CA ASN A 47 -2.02 29.62 -5.82
C ASN A 47 -1.01 30.68 -6.30
N ASP A 48 -1.10 31.12 -7.56
CA ASP A 48 -0.26 32.21 -8.09
C ASP A 48 -1.07 33.50 -8.39
N ALA A 49 -1.73 34.10 -7.39
CA ALA A 49 -2.16 35.50 -7.49
C ALA A 49 -2.65 36.11 -6.14
N PHE A 50 -2.05 37.25 -5.77
CA PHE A 50 -2.48 38.21 -4.73
C PHE A 50 -2.26 37.79 -3.26
N GLY A 51 -1.61 38.55 -2.38
CA GLY A 51 -1.45 40.00 -2.30
C GLY A 51 -2.01 40.51 -0.96
N THR A 52 -1.13 40.73 0.02
CA THR A 52 -1.26 41.66 1.18
C THR A 52 -2.62 41.85 1.89
N GLY A 53 -2.71 41.41 3.15
CA GLY A 53 -3.23 42.21 4.27
C GLY A 53 -4.72 42.12 4.66
N THR A 54 -4.93 42.11 5.98
CA THR A 54 -6.09 42.64 6.76
C THR A 54 -6.96 41.62 7.50
N THR A 55 -7.11 41.91 8.79
CA THR A 55 -7.97 41.31 9.83
C THR A 55 -9.47 41.28 9.48
N GLY A 56 -10.15 40.18 9.78
CA GLY A 56 -11.61 40.07 9.72
C GLY A 56 -12.16 38.97 10.63
N THR A 57 -12.98 39.38 11.59
CA THR A 57 -13.78 38.53 12.49
C THR A 57 -15.09 38.15 11.79
N GLY A 58 -15.48 36.86 11.81
CA GLY A 58 -16.89 36.46 11.72
C GLY A 58 -17.29 35.43 10.65
N ASN A 59 -17.84 34.32 11.17
CA ASN A 59 -19.03 33.58 10.71
C ASN A 59 -18.91 32.36 9.76
N THR A 60 -19.22 31.20 10.36
CA THR A 60 -20.01 30.04 9.89
C THR A 60 -20.10 29.70 8.41
N GLY A 61 -19.58 28.52 8.08
CA GLY A 61 -20.29 27.55 7.24
C GLY A 61 -19.89 27.48 5.78
N SER A 62 -18.78 26.80 5.50
CA SER A 62 -18.73 25.78 4.45
C SER A 62 -17.64 24.76 4.81
N ASP A 63 -18.06 23.50 4.90
CA ASP A 63 -17.23 22.31 5.11
C ASP A 63 -16.58 21.95 3.77
N ASP A 64 -15.82 22.90 3.23
CA ASP A 64 -15.09 22.72 1.98
C ASP A 64 -13.77 22.05 2.31
N THR A 65 -13.62 20.85 1.74
CA THR A 65 -12.49 19.93 1.86
C THR A 65 -11.20 20.53 1.27
N GLU A 66 -10.65 21.57 1.91
CA GLU A 66 -9.29 22.06 1.67
C GLU A 66 -8.28 21.16 2.40
N GLY A 67 -8.14 19.93 1.90
CA GLY A 67 -7.27 18.93 2.48
C GLY A 67 -7.78 17.57 2.06
N GLY A 68 -6.91 16.76 1.46
CA GLY A 68 -7.31 15.59 0.66
C GLY A 68 -8.24 14.58 1.34
N ALA A 69 -8.76 13.63 0.58
CA ALA A 69 -9.70 12.64 1.11
C ALA A 69 -8.99 11.65 2.04
N GLY A 70 -9.47 11.53 3.27
CA GLY A 70 -8.98 10.53 4.23
C GLY A 70 -9.24 9.10 3.74
N PHE A 71 -8.27 8.22 3.94
CA PHE A 71 -8.39 6.81 3.62
C PHE A 71 -7.72 5.91 4.66
N MET A 72 -8.19 4.67 4.72
CA MET A 72 -7.49 3.53 5.30
C MET A 72 -7.00 2.63 4.18
N GLU A 73 -5.69 2.42 4.09
CA GLU A 73 -5.11 1.40 3.22
C GLU A 73 -4.92 0.10 4.00
N TYR A 74 -5.20 -1.02 3.36
CA TYR A 74 -5.02 -2.34 3.94
C TYR A 74 -4.25 -3.28 3.02
N TYR A 75 -3.52 -4.21 3.63
CA TYR A 75 -2.92 -5.38 2.99
C TYR A 75 -3.35 -6.63 3.75
N ALA A 76 -4.14 -7.46 3.10
CA ALA A 76 -4.60 -8.74 3.59
C ALA A 76 -3.67 -9.84 3.05
N HIS A 77 -2.84 -10.38 3.94
CA HIS A 77 -2.01 -11.54 3.67
C HIS A 77 -2.82 -12.81 3.92
N HIS A 78 -2.90 -13.72 2.94
CA HIS A 78 -3.60 -14.98 3.09
C HIS A 78 -2.80 -16.18 2.55
N ARG A 79 -2.57 -17.17 3.42
CA ARG A 79 -1.70 -18.32 3.13
C ARG A 79 -2.10 -19.19 1.93
N ILE A 80 -3.39 -19.21 1.58
CA ILE A 80 -3.95 -20.12 0.57
C ILE A 80 -4.61 -19.37 -0.61
N GLY A 81 -4.99 -18.11 -0.41
CA GLY A 81 -5.91 -17.39 -1.31
C GLY A 81 -5.25 -16.31 -2.16
N GLY A 82 -3.94 -16.13 -1.98
CA GLY A 82 -3.24 -14.95 -2.45
C GLY A 82 -3.56 -13.72 -1.60
N ASP A 83 -2.75 -12.69 -1.80
CA ASP A 83 -2.83 -11.46 -1.02
C ASP A 83 -3.78 -10.47 -1.68
N ALA A 84 -4.32 -9.54 -0.89
CA ALA A 84 -5.19 -8.48 -1.37
C ALA A 84 -4.79 -7.14 -0.76
N ARG A 85 -4.87 -6.07 -1.56
CA ARG A 85 -4.58 -4.71 -1.12
C ARG A 85 -5.68 -3.76 -1.59
N GLY A 86 -5.99 -2.75 -0.81
CA GLY A 86 -6.95 -1.72 -1.20
C GLY A 86 -6.99 -0.51 -0.27
N ARG A 87 -7.65 0.55 -0.72
CA ARG A 87 -7.96 1.76 0.04
C ARG A 87 -9.46 1.88 0.23
N ILE A 88 -9.87 2.12 1.46
CA ILE A 88 -11.24 2.46 1.83
C ILE A 88 -11.24 3.91 2.28
N TYR A 89 -11.96 4.76 1.56
CA TYR A 89 -12.07 6.18 1.86
C TYR A 89 -13.19 6.45 2.86
N GLU A 90 -13.15 7.62 3.51
CA GLU A 90 -14.16 8.03 4.51
C GLU A 90 -15.58 8.09 3.96
N ASP A 91 -15.73 8.39 2.66
CA ASP A 91 -17.00 8.38 1.93
C ASP A 91 -17.54 6.96 1.63
N GLY A 92 -16.78 5.92 1.99
CA GLY A 92 -17.11 4.52 1.74
C GLY A 92 -16.66 3.99 0.38
N ARG A 93 -16.02 4.80 -0.46
CA ARG A 93 -15.42 4.35 -1.73
C ARG A 93 -14.29 3.35 -1.44
N HIS A 94 -14.24 2.29 -2.23
CA HIS A 94 -13.20 1.28 -2.15
C HIS A 94 -12.44 1.18 -3.47
N VAL A 95 -11.12 1.28 -3.41
CA VAL A 95 -10.21 1.13 -4.54
C VAL A 95 -9.31 -0.07 -4.30
N ARG A 96 -9.31 -1.01 -5.24
CA ARG A 96 -8.40 -2.16 -5.21
C ARG A 96 -7.02 -1.72 -5.71
N LEU A 97 -5.98 -2.10 -4.98
CA LEU A 97 -4.59 -1.84 -5.33
C LEU A 97 -3.87 -3.15 -5.71
N PRO A 98 -2.77 -3.08 -6.48
CA PRO A 98 -1.90 -4.21 -6.70
C PRO A 98 -1.37 -4.78 -5.37
N ALA A 99 -1.45 -6.10 -5.22
CA ALA A 99 -0.86 -6.83 -4.08
C ALA A 99 0.43 -7.52 -4.54
N LEU A 100 1.31 -7.88 -3.60
CA LEU A 100 2.53 -8.60 -3.94
C LEU A 100 2.14 -9.96 -4.53
N SER A 101 2.63 -10.23 -5.75
CA SER A 101 2.45 -11.55 -6.35
C SER A 101 3.47 -12.52 -5.76
N THR A 102 3.00 -13.70 -5.37
CA THR A 102 3.85 -14.81 -4.93
C THR A 102 4.14 -15.80 -6.05
N MET A 103 3.54 -15.62 -7.23
CA MET A 103 3.69 -16.51 -8.39
C MET A 103 4.05 -15.72 -9.65
N ILE A 104 5.07 -16.20 -10.36
CA ILE A 104 5.41 -15.71 -11.70
C ILE A 104 4.70 -16.61 -12.71
N PHE A 105 3.76 -16.03 -13.46
CA PHE A 105 3.14 -16.71 -14.60
C PHE A 105 3.91 -16.36 -15.87
N TYR A 106 4.34 -17.38 -16.61
CA TYR A 106 5.02 -17.23 -17.90
C TYR A 106 4.53 -18.29 -18.89
N ASN A 107 4.72 -18.02 -20.17
CA ASN A 107 4.44 -18.92 -21.28
C ASN A 107 5.76 -19.57 -21.75
N PRO A 108 5.93 -20.89 -21.60
CA PRO A 108 7.14 -21.58 -22.01
C PRO A 108 7.37 -21.59 -23.53
N ASP A 109 6.33 -21.33 -24.34
CA ASP A 109 6.44 -21.28 -25.81
C ASP A 109 7.05 -19.96 -26.32
N ILE A 110 7.23 -18.98 -25.45
CA ILE A 110 7.85 -17.69 -25.77
C ILE A 110 9.27 -17.67 -25.18
N PRO A 111 10.33 -17.75 -26.02
CA PRO A 111 11.71 -17.64 -25.54
C PRO A 111 11.92 -16.35 -24.75
N GLY A 112 12.52 -16.48 -23.56
CA GLY A 112 12.81 -15.34 -22.68
C GLY A 112 11.62 -14.79 -21.88
N ASP A 113 10.43 -15.41 -21.94
CA ASP A 113 9.26 -14.90 -21.21
C ASP A 113 9.41 -15.07 -19.69
N TYR A 114 10.07 -16.14 -19.23
CA TYR A 114 10.33 -16.30 -17.81
C TYR A 114 11.16 -15.15 -17.23
N GLU A 115 12.28 -14.81 -17.88
CA GLU A 115 13.17 -13.71 -17.47
C GLU A 115 12.45 -12.37 -17.52
N ARG A 116 11.66 -12.12 -18.58
CA ARG A 116 10.85 -10.91 -18.71
C ARG A 116 9.81 -10.79 -17.59
N GLN A 117 9.08 -11.85 -17.29
CA GLN A 117 8.05 -11.83 -16.24
C GLN A 117 8.66 -11.76 -14.85
N GLN A 118 9.84 -12.35 -14.65
CA GLN A 118 10.60 -12.20 -13.42
C GLN A 118 11.04 -10.75 -13.20
N GLN A 119 11.63 -10.11 -14.21
CA GLN A 119 12.02 -8.70 -14.13
C GLN A 119 10.82 -7.80 -13.83
N LYS A 120 9.71 -7.99 -14.55
CA LYS A 120 8.47 -7.26 -14.31
C LYS A 120 7.93 -7.48 -12.89
N SER A 121 7.91 -8.73 -12.42
CA SER A 121 7.45 -9.06 -11.07
C SER A 121 8.32 -8.39 -10.01
N ARG A 122 9.64 -8.24 -10.26
CA ARG A 122 10.54 -7.55 -9.35
C ARG A 122 10.26 -6.05 -9.29
N GLU A 123 10.13 -5.39 -10.45
CA GLU A 123 9.81 -3.97 -10.53
C GLU A 123 8.48 -3.64 -9.83
N GLU A 124 7.46 -4.48 -10.04
CA GLU A 124 6.17 -4.36 -9.35
C GLU A 124 6.33 -4.56 -7.84
N TYR A 125 7.15 -5.52 -7.41
CA TYR A 125 7.43 -5.77 -6.00
C TYR A 125 8.09 -4.57 -5.32
N GLU A 126 9.15 -4.03 -5.93
CA GLU A 126 9.88 -2.86 -5.42
C GLU A 126 8.99 -1.62 -5.36
N GLN A 127 8.12 -1.42 -6.35
CA GLN A 127 7.17 -0.33 -6.34
C GLN A 127 6.20 -0.47 -5.17
N ILE A 128 5.59 -1.65 -5.00
CA ILE A 128 4.62 -1.89 -3.94
C ILE A 128 5.27 -1.76 -2.55
N GLU A 129 6.52 -2.23 -2.37
CA GLU A 129 7.27 -2.05 -1.12
C GLU A 129 7.49 -0.57 -0.79
N ARG A 130 7.88 0.26 -1.76
CA ARG A 130 8.00 1.72 -1.56
C ARG A 130 6.68 2.33 -1.14
N GLU A 131 5.58 1.96 -1.79
CA GLU A 131 4.25 2.47 -1.43
C GLU A 131 3.82 2.03 -0.01
N PHE A 132 4.20 0.82 0.42
CA PHE A 132 3.97 0.36 1.79
C PHE A 132 4.77 1.14 2.84
N GLU A 133 6.01 1.53 2.51
CA GLU A 133 6.83 2.41 3.34
C GLU A 133 6.23 3.81 3.44
N GLU A 134 5.82 4.39 2.31
CA GLU A 134 5.20 5.72 2.24
C GLU A 134 3.92 5.82 3.06
N VAL A 135 3.06 4.80 2.97
CA VAL A 135 1.79 4.77 3.71
C VAL A 135 1.97 4.23 5.14
N GLY A 136 3.10 3.58 5.43
CA GLY A 136 3.44 3.07 6.76
C GLY A 136 2.71 1.78 7.14
N ILE A 137 2.29 0.94 6.18
CA ILE A 137 1.47 -0.25 6.43
C ILE A 137 2.15 -1.28 7.35
N PHE A 138 3.49 -1.31 7.37
CA PHE A 138 4.30 -2.21 8.19
C PHE A 138 4.81 -1.59 9.49
N SER A 139 4.45 -0.34 9.78
CA SER A 139 4.94 0.35 10.99
C SER A 139 4.18 -0.04 12.27
N GLY A 140 3.02 -0.70 12.15
CA GLY A 140 2.11 -1.03 13.25
C GLY A 140 2.25 -2.43 13.88
N GLY A 141 3.29 -3.21 13.56
CA GLY A 141 3.47 -4.55 14.13
C GLY A 141 4.37 -5.47 13.29
N PRO A 142 4.56 -6.74 13.70
CA PRO A 142 5.47 -7.63 12.99
C PRO A 142 4.95 -7.93 11.58
N VAL A 143 5.81 -7.66 10.60
CA VAL A 143 5.66 -8.14 9.22
C VAL A 143 5.55 -9.68 9.26
N PRO A 144 4.51 -10.29 8.65
CA PRO A 144 4.39 -11.74 8.59
C PRO A 144 5.67 -12.40 8.03
N GLY A 145 6.21 -13.40 8.74
CA GLY A 145 7.48 -14.03 8.36
C GLY A 145 7.45 -14.71 6.98
N ASP A 146 6.29 -15.16 6.53
CA ASP A 146 6.04 -15.67 5.18
C ASP A 146 6.10 -14.57 4.10
N MET A 147 5.70 -13.33 4.42
CA MET A 147 6.01 -12.20 3.53
C MET A 147 7.50 -11.91 3.49
N VAL A 148 8.21 -11.95 4.62
CA VAL A 148 9.67 -11.77 4.67
C VAL A 148 10.39 -12.81 3.81
N VAL A 149 9.92 -14.07 3.81
CA VAL A 149 10.45 -15.13 2.94
C VAL A 149 10.16 -14.86 1.47
N ASN A 150 8.97 -14.38 1.12
CA ASN A 150 8.64 -14.02 -0.27
C ASN A 150 9.46 -12.82 -0.76
N SER A 151 9.66 -11.79 0.07
CA SER A 151 10.55 -10.67 -0.21
C SER A 151 12.00 -11.15 -0.39
N TYR A 152 12.46 -12.05 0.46
CA TYR A 152 13.79 -12.64 0.37
C TYR A 152 13.99 -13.45 -0.92
N LEU A 153 13.03 -14.30 -1.31
CA LEU A 153 13.08 -15.09 -2.54
C LEU A 153 13.11 -14.21 -3.79
N MET A 154 12.39 -13.08 -3.80
CA MET A 154 12.39 -12.15 -4.93
C MET A 154 13.69 -11.33 -5.02
N ARG A 155 14.33 -11.04 -3.88
CA ARG A 155 15.61 -10.30 -3.81
C ARG A 155 16.84 -11.18 -4.08
N LYS A 156 16.79 -12.49 -3.80
CA LYS A 156 18.00 -13.33 -3.79
C LYS A 156 18.61 -13.68 -5.14
N LYS A 157 17.90 -13.55 -6.26
CA LYS A 157 18.48 -13.91 -7.55
C LYS A 157 19.63 -12.98 -7.96
N ASP A 158 19.71 -11.79 -7.36
CA ASP A 158 20.82 -10.86 -7.58
C ASP A 158 22.14 -11.33 -6.98
N GLU A 159 22.11 -12.22 -5.98
CA GLU A 159 23.34 -12.74 -5.36
C GLU A 159 23.87 -14.01 -6.05
N GLU A 160 23.05 -14.77 -6.78
CA GLU A 160 23.50 -15.99 -7.48
C GLU A 160 24.02 -15.70 -8.90
N ASP A 161 23.56 -14.63 -9.55
CA ASP A 161 24.05 -14.21 -10.87
C ASP A 161 25.44 -13.53 -10.81
N ASP A 162 25.92 -13.13 -9.63
CA ASP A 162 27.26 -12.52 -9.42
C ASP A 162 28.37 -13.55 -9.07
N VAL A 163 28.05 -14.83 -8.85
CA VAL A 163 29.02 -15.84 -8.36
C VAL A 163 29.52 -16.79 -9.48
N GLU A 164 28.97 -16.75 -10.69
CA GLU A 164 29.44 -17.58 -11.82
C GLU A 164 30.44 -16.90 -12.79
N SER A 165 31.09 -15.78 -12.41
CA SER A 165 32.15 -15.18 -13.25
C SER A 165 33.60 -15.38 -12.77
N GLU A 166 33.85 -16.08 -11.66
CA GLU A 166 35.21 -16.36 -11.17
C GLU A 166 35.55 -17.85 -11.17
N ASP A 167 35.63 -18.49 -12.34
CA ASP A 167 36.48 -19.69 -12.49
C ASP A 167 36.75 -20.04 -13.96
N LYS A 168 37.42 -19.15 -14.70
CA LYS A 168 38.21 -19.52 -15.89
C LYS A 168 39.41 -18.59 -16.06
N LEU A 169 40.54 -18.98 -15.45
CA LEU A 169 41.89 -18.61 -15.91
C LEU A 169 42.81 -19.83 -15.78
#